data_AF-A0A1G8X6X9-F1
#
_entry.id   AF-A0A1G8X6X9-F1
#
_cell.length_a   1.000
_cell.length_b   1.000
_cell.length_c   1.000
_cell.angle_alpha   90.00
_cell.angle_beta   90.00
_cell.angle_gamma   90.00
#
_symmetry.space_group_name_H-M   'P 1'
#
loop_
_entity.id
_entity.type
_entity.pdbx_description
1 polymer ?
#
loop_
_entity_poly.entity_id
_entity_poly.type
_entity_poly.pdbx_seq_one_letter_code
_entity_poly.pdbx_strand_id
1 'polypeptide(L)' 'MTASPEGWRKASYSSRETACVEIGRTHDGAAVRDTKDRAAGYFTTTEQQWATFINAVKNNHFD' A
#
# COMPACT_ATOMS: atom_id res chain seq x y z
N MET A 1 -16.34 -10.10 -6.32
CA MET A 1 -16.79 -8.92 -5.55
C MET A 1 -15.57 -8.40 -4.83
N THR A 2 -14.98 -7.29 -5.27
CA THR A 2 -13.82 -6.68 -4.61
C THR A 2 -14.27 -6.11 -3.28
N ALA A 3 -13.92 -6.80 -2.18
CA ALA A 3 -14.20 -6.32 -0.84
C ALA A 3 -13.61 -4.92 -0.66
N SER A 4 -14.40 -3.97 -0.18
CA SER A 4 -13.93 -2.62 0.10
C SER A 4 -12.87 -2.67 1.21
N PRO A 5 -11.74 -1.95 1.06
CA PRO A 5 -10.69 -1.95 2.06
C PRO A 5 -11.14 -1.28 3.36
N GLU A 6 -10.88 -1.96 4.48
CA GLU A 6 -11.22 -1.53 5.82
C GLU A 6 -9.97 -1.35 6.70
N GLY A 7 -10.12 -0.69 7.85
CA GLY A 7 -9.06 -0.61 8.86
C GLY A 7 -7.80 0.14 8.39
N TRP A 8 -8.01 1.25 7.66
CA TRP A 8 -6.93 2.10 7.19
C TRP A 8 -6.00 2.54 8.33
N ARG A 9 -4.70 2.30 8.15
CA ARG A 9 -3.65 2.76 9.06
C ARG A 9 -2.57 3.49 8.30
N LYS A 10 -2.04 4.56 8.89
CA LYS A 10 -0.88 5.25 8.36
C LYS A 10 0.38 4.41 8.58
N ALA A 11 1.28 4.36 7.60
CA ALA A 11 2.56 3.69 7.79
C ALA A 11 3.39 4.44 8.84
N SER A 12 4.13 3.73 9.69
CA SER A 12 4.97 4.33 10.74
C SER A 12 6.07 5.23 10.16
N TYR A 13 6.55 4.90 8.96
CA TYR A 13 7.53 5.68 8.20
C TYR A 13 6.96 6.98 7.61
N SER A 14 5.65 7.18 7.68
CA SER A 14 4.95 8.40 7.25
C SER A 14 4.92 9.52 8.29
N SER A 15 5.64 9.37 9.40
CA SER A 15 5.81 10.40 10.43
C SER A 15 6.73 11.54 9.97
N ARG A 16 7.60 11.30 8.99
CA ARG A 16 8.36 12.35 8.31
C ARG A 16 7.50 12.86 7.16
N GLU A 17 7.22 14.16 7.19
CA GLU A 17 6.32 14.99 6.34
C GLU A 17 6.28 14.65 4.82
N THR A 18 7.25 13.91 4.30
CA THR A 18 7.39 13.62 2.87
C THR A 18 6.78 12.30 2.42
N ALA A 19 6.70 11.26 3.27
CA ALA A 19 6.38 9.89 2.83
C ALA A 19 5.01 9.39 3.33
N CYS A 20 3.90 10.01 2.92
CA CYS A 20 2.59 9.75 3.51
C CYS A 20 1.80 8.62 2.81
N VAL A 21 1.92 7.39 3.30
CA VAL A 21 1.19 6.22 2.77
C VAL A 21 0.23 5.67 3.82
N GLU A 22 -0.97 5.31 3.38
CA GLU A 22 -1.97 4.59 4.18
C GLU A 22 -2.19 3.18 3.61
N ILE A 23 -2.34 2.20 4.51
CA ILE A 23 -2.57 0.80 4.19
C ILE A 23 -3.93 0.38 4.76
N GLY A 24 -4.80 -0.13 3.90
CA GLY A 24 -6.08 -0.76 4.24
C GLY A 24 -6.00 -2.27 4.08
N ARG A 25 -6.77 -3.02 4.87
CA ARG A 25 -6.87 -4.46 4.72
C ARG A 25 -8.00 -4.80 3.75
N THR A 26 -7.76 -5.80 2.91
CA THR A 26 -8.79 -6.42 2.05
C THR A 26 -8.87 -7.91 2.39
N HIS A 27 -9.81 -8.65 1.79
CA HIS A 27 -9.96 -10.09 2.06
C HIS A 27 -8.68 -10.89 1.78
N ASP A 28 -8.01 -10.60 0.65
CA ASP A 28 -6.89 -11.40 0.13
C ASP A 28 -5.55 -10.61 0.08
N GLY A 29 -5.49 -9.47 0.75
CA GLY A 29 -4.28 -8.63 0.76
C GLY A 29 -4.50 -7.22 1.26
N ALA A 30 -3.91 -6.24 0.60
CA ALA A 30 -3.87 -4.86 1.07
C ALA A 30 -4.31 -3.86 0.00
N ALA A 31 -4.87 -2.74 0.45
CA ALA A 31 -5.05 -1.54 -0.33
C ALA A 31 -4.00 -0.50 0.09
N VAL A 32 -3.40 0.17 -0.88
CA VAL A 32 -2.36 1.18 -0.65
C VAL A 32 -2.81 2.47 -1.29
N ARG A 33 -2.71 3.57 -0.54
CA ARG A 33 -3.04 4.91 -1.05
C ARG A 33 -2.10 5.97 -0.53
N ASP A 34 -2.02 7.06 -1.28
CA ASP A 34 -1.36 8.27 -0.83
C ASP A 34 -2.26 9.01 0.16
N THR A 35 -1.70 9.40 1.31
CA THR A 35 -2.43 10.21 2.28
C THR A 35 -2.62 11.64 1.77
N LYS A 36 -1.69 12.15 0.95
CA LYS A 36 -1.68 13.52 0.42
C LYS A 36 -2.71 13.70 -0.68
N ASP A 37 -2.97 12.65 -1.46
CA ASP A 37 -3.98 12.65 -2.51
C ASP A 37 -4.93 11.46 -2.37
N ARG A 38 -5.88 11.60 -1.45
CA ARG A 38 -6.94 10.59 -1.24
C ARG A 38 -7.93 10.54 -2.40
N ALA A 39 -8.02 11.61 -3.21
CA ALA A 39 -8.96 11.71 -4.32
C ALA A 39 -8.49 10.91 -5.54
N ALA A 40 -7.16 10.75 -5.72
CA ALA A 40 -6.57 9.87 -6.72
C ALA A 40 -6.92 8.37 -6.53
N GLY A 41 -7.46 7.99 -5.38
CA GLY A 41 -7.92 6.63 -5.09
C GLY A 41 -6.85 5.75 -4.46
N TYR A 42 -6.95 4.44 -4.67
CA TYR A 42 -6.06 3.43 -4.11
C TYR A 42 -5.92 2.26 -5.07
N PHE A 43 -4.80 1.54 -4.97
CA PHE A 43 -4.66 0.25 -5.64
C PHE A 43 -4.71 -0.88 -4.61
N THR A 44 -5.10 -2.07 -5.07
CA THR A 44 -5.13 -3.29 -4.25
C THR A 44 -4.06 -4.26 -4.72
N THR A 45 -3.53 -5.04 -3.79
CA THR A 45 -2.54 -6.08 -4.03
C THR A 45 -2.88 -7.30 -3.21
N THR A 46 -2.62 -8.50 -3.75
CA THR A 46 -2.66 -9.73 -2.96
C THR A 46 -1.42 -9.86 -2.09
N GLU A 47 -1.46 -10.76 -1.10
CA GLU A 47 -0.28 -11.08 -0.29
C GLU A 47 0.93 -11.50 -1.16
N GLN A 48 0.70 -12.34 -2.17
CA GLN A 48 1.76 -12.82 -3.07
C GLN A 48 2.35 -11.69 -3.92
N GLN A 49 1.51 -10.83 -4.49
CA GLN A 49 1.95 -9.68 -5.27
C GLN A 49 2.78 -8.73 -4.42
N TRP A 50 2.37 -8.50 -3.18
CA TRP A 50 3.10 -7.65 -2.24
C TRP A 50 4.47 -8.23 -1.87
N ALA A 51 4.55 -9.53 -1.60
CA ALA A 51 5.82 -10.21 -1.31
C ALA A 51 6.79 -10.13 -2.51
N THR A 52 6.30 -10.38 -3.72
CA THR A 52 7.08 -10.26 -4.95
C THR A 52 7.58 -8.83 -5.15
N PHE A 53 6.72 -7.83 -4.96
CA PHE A 53 7.09 -6.42 -5.08
C PHE A 53 8.21 -6.04 -4.10
N ILE A 54 8.09 -6.42 -2.81
CA ILE A 54 9.14 -6.14 -1.81
C ILE A 54 10.46 -6.79 -2.21
N ASN A 55 10.44 -8.03 -2.67
CA ASN A 55 11.66 -8.72 -3.11
C ASN A 55 12.29 -8.02 -4.32
N ALA A 56 11.49 -7.59 -5.30
CA ALA A 56 11.98 -6.84 -6.45
C ALA A 56 12.62 -5.50 -6.03
N VAL A 57 11.99 -4.75 -5.12
CA VAL A 57 12.56 -3.50 -4.57
C VAL A 57 13.87 -3.75 -3.83
N LYS A 58 13.93 -4.78 -2.96
CA LYS A 58 15.16 -5.15 -2.22
C LYS A 58 16.31 -5.56 -3.12
N ASN A 59 16.00 -6.07 -4.32
CA ASN A 59 16.98 -6.49 -5.31
C ASN A 59 17.30 -5.38 -6.33
N ASN A 60 16.90 -4.12 -6.09
CA ASN A 60 17.11 -3.00 -7.01
C ASN A 60 16.55 -3.27 -8.43
N HIS A 61 15.46 -4.03 -8.56
CA HIS A 61 14.91 -4.40 -9.86
C HIS A 61 14.28 -3.23 -10.64
N PHE A 62 13.95 -2.14 -9.96
CA PHE A 62 13.25 -0.97 -10.52
C PHE A 62 14.14 0.28 -10.60
N ASP A 63 15.46 0.11 -10.50
CA ASP A 63 16.44 1.18 -10.75
C ASP A 63 16.71 1.34 -12.26
#